data_AF-A0A9W9ZK77-F1
#
_entry.id   AF-A0A9W9ZK77-F1
#
_cell.length_a   1.000
_cell.length_b   1.000
_cell.length_c   1.000
_cell.angle_alpha   90.00
_cell.angle_beta   90.00
_cell.angle_gamma   90.00
#
_symmetry.space_group_name_H-M   'P 1'
#
loop_
_entity.id
_entity.type
_entity.pdbx_description
1 polymer ?
#
loop_
_entity_poly.entity_id
_entity_poly.type
_entity_poly.pdbx_seq_one_letter_code
_entity_poly.pdbx_strand_id
1 'polypeptide(L)'
;MFQCSQKHFLNTLEILMLNNIVIIILQIIKSICVHQSLPQLAESLPEGSEAKEMYKNLLSKSYHCRTVGEEISQGTFVVGSLERVWETSTLMTVDERAIVGAVSKMWIFRRAIVNGLEFQSALYKKTTARNNFTVIFHRNGKNHYGSVLKYVKYAVKCTRMSCAQLHGRCSCTLPMYYIALVKKLARHTCQLPSYQGMQIVRHIKRVTLADDIIAVPIHPSKRNV
;
A
#
# COMPACT_ATOMS: atom_id res chain seq x y z
N MET A 1 -8.82 -35.79 -37.02
CA MET A 1 -9.92 -34.81 -37.00
C MET A 1 -9.73 -33.77 -35.87
N PHE A 2 -8.61 -33.03 -35.83
CA PHE A 2 -8.33 -32.02 -34.76
C PHE A 2 -7.45 -30.85 -35.23
N GLN A 3 -7.48 -30.47 -36.52
CA GLN A 3 -6.67 -29.36 -37.04
C GLN A 3 -7.46 -28.06 -37.28
N CYS A 4 -8.79 -28.05 -37.11
CA CYS A 4 -9.61 -26.86 -37.41
C CYS A 4 -9.89 -25.96 -36.18
N SER A 5 -9.72 -26.46 -34.95
CA SER A 5 -10.05 -25.70 -33.72
C SER A 5 -8.90 -24.81 -33.20
N GLN A 6 -7.65 -25.12 -33.55
CA GLN A 6 -6.47 -24.43 -33.01
C GLN A 6 -6.19 -23.07 -33.67
N LYS A 7 -6.48 -22.94 -34.99
CA LYS A 7 -6.33 -21.67 -35.73
C LYS A 7 -7.31 -20.59 -35.26
N HIS A 8 -8.54 -20.99 -34.93
CA HIS A 8 -9.55 -20.04 -34.44
C HIS A 8 -9.21 -19.54 -33.02
N PHE A 9 -8.65 -20.39 -32.17
CA PHE A 9 -8.25 -20.04 -30.80
C PHE A 9 -7.04 -19.08 -30.77
N LEU A 10 -6.03 -19.31 -31.62
CA LEU A 10 -4.86 -18.43 -31.73
C LEU A 10 -5.21 -17.05 -32.31
N ASN A 11 -6.06 -16.99 -33.34
CA ASN A 11 -6.54 -15.71 -33.89
C ASN A 11 -7.37 -14.92 -32.86
N THR A 12 -8.16 -15.60 -32.03
CA THR A 12 -8.97 -14.94 -30.98
C THR A 12 -8.08 -14.42 -29.84
N LEU A 13 -7.02 -15.16 -29.48
CA LEU A 13 -6.02 -14.74 -28.50
C LEU A 13 -5.16 -13.58 -29.00
N GLU A 14 -4.75 -13.57 -30.27
CA GLU A 14 -4.02 -12.45 -30.88
C GLU A 14 -4.88 -11.19 -30.94
N ILE A 15 -6.16 -11.30 -31.32
CA ILE A 15 -7.10 -10.16 -31.34
C ILE A 15 -7.36 -9.63 -29.92
N LEU A 16 -7.51 -10.52 -28.92
CA LEU A 16 -7.66 -10.11 -27.51
C LEU A 16 -6.38 -9.47 -26.94
N MET A 17 -5.20 -9.95 -27.33
CA MET A 17 -3.92 -9.38 -26.92
C MET A 17 -3.69 -8.01 -27.56
N LEU A 18 -3.99 -7.86 -28.85
CA LEU A 18 -3.92 -6.59 -29.58
C LEU A 18 -4.90 -5.57 -29.00
N ASN A 19 -6.14 -5.96 -28.73
CA ASN A 19 -7.13 -5.08 -28.11
C ASN A 19 -6.70 -4.63 -26.71
N ASN A 20 -6.14 -5.52 -25.89
CA ASN A 20 -5.61 -5.13 -24.57
C ASN A 20 -4.40 -4.18 -24.68
N ILE A 21 -3.49 -4.41 -25.63
CA ILE A 21 -2.35 -3.52 -25.87
C ILE A 21 -2.84 -2.14 -26.36
N VAL A 22 -3.81 -2.10 -27.27
CA VAL A 22 -4.41 -0.85 -27.77
C VAL A 22 -5.12 -0.10 -26.64
N ILE A 23 -5.87 -0.80 -25.76
CA ILE A 23 -6.51 -0.18 -24.59
C ILE A 23 -5.47 0.42 -23.64
N ILE A 24 -4.37 -0.28 -23.37
CA ILE A 24 -3.29 0.24 -22.52
C ILE A 24 -2.62 1.46 -23.16
N ILE A 25 -2.31 1.41 -24.45
CA ILE A 25 -1.71 2.53 -25.18
C ILE A 25 -2.65 3.74 -25.19
N LEU A 26 -3.94 3.55 -25.44
CA LEU A 26 -4.94 4.62 -25.40
C LEU A 26 -5.06 5.24 -24.00
N GLN A 27 -4.97 4.43 -22.93
CA GLN A 27 -4.95 4.95 -21.56
C GLN A 27 -3.68 5.76 -21.26
N ILE A 28 -2.52 5.31 -21.75
CA ILE A 28 -1.26 6.05 -21.62
C ILE A 28 -1.33 7.37 -22.40
N ILE A 29 -1.77 7.34 -23.66
CA ILE A 29 -1.93 8.54 -24.50
C ILE A 29 -2.93 9.49 -23.86
N LYS A 30 -4.09 9.01 -23.43
CA LYS A 30 -5.09 9.85 -22.74
C LYS A 30 -4.53 10.46 -21.46
N SER A 31 -3.79 9.70 -20.68
CA SER A 31 -3.12 10.20 -19.48
C SER A 31 -2.07 11.27 -19.82
N ILE A 32 -1.28 11.09 -20.87
CA ILE A 32 -0.27 12.04 -21.33
C ILE A 32 -0.94 13.31 -21.89
N CYS A 33 -1.96 13.18 -22.74
CA CYS A 33 -2.72 14.30 -23.28
C CYS A 33 -3.37 15.10 -22.15
N VAL A 34 -3.99 14.45 -21.16
CA VAL A 34 -4.51 15.15 -19.98
C VAL A 34 -3.38 15.85 -19.22
N HIS A 35 -2.22 15.21 -19.02
CA HIS A 35 -1.07 15.84 -18.36
C HIS A 35 -0.45 17.02 -19.12
N GLN A 36 -0.55 17.05 -20.45
CA GLN A 36 0.01 18.12 -21.29
C GLN A 36 -1.00 19.25 -21.54
N SER A 37 -2.28 18.93 -21.70
CA SER A 37 -3.34 19.92 -21.91
C SER A 37 -3.72 20.64 -20.62
N LEU A 38 -3.57 20.02 -19.44
CA LEU A 38 -3.91 20.65 -18.16
C LEU A 38 -3.01 21.84 -17.80
N PRO A 39 -1.67 21.81 -17.97
CA PRO A 39 -0.80 22.97 -17.79
C PRO A 39 -1.08 24.08 -18.80
N GLN A 40 -1.29 23.73 -20.08
CA GLN A 40 -1.60 24.69 -21.13
C GLN A 40 -2.95 25.40 -20.88
N LEU A 41 -3.92 24.69 -20.28
CA LEU A 41 -5.17 25.28 -19.81
C LEU A 41 -4.94 26.19 -18.59
N ALA A 42 -3.99 25.88 -17.70
CA ALA A 42 -3.64 26.76 -16.58
C ALA A 42 -3.07 28.10 -17.04
N GLU A 43 -2.24 28.06 -18.07
CA GLU A 43 -1.57 29.23 -18.65
C GLU A 43 -2.55 30.11 -19.44
N SER A 44 -3.56 29.51 -20.08
CA SER A 44 -4.58 30.25 -20.85
C SER A 44 -5.69 30.86 -19.99
N LEU A 45 -5.78 30.49 -18.71
CA LEU A 45 -6.76 31.07 -17.79
C LEU A 45 -6.32 32.46 -17.28
N PRO A 46 -7.21 33.47 -17.28
CA PRO A 46 -6.91 34.80 -16.75
C PRO A 46 -6.58 34.77 -15.25
N GLU A 47 -5.55 35.50 -14.82
CA GLU A 47 -5.24 35.66 -13.39
C GLU A 47 -6.40 36.33 -12.64
N GLY A 48 -6.71 35.82 -11.45
CA GLY A 48 -7.85 36.26 -10.64
C GLY A 48 -9.23 35.78 -11.09
N SER A 49 -9.32 34.99 -12.17
CA SER A 49 -10.61 34.38 -12.56
C SER A 49 -11.01 33.23 -11.64
N GLU A 50 -12.31 33.08 -11.42
CA GLU A 50 -12.89 31.97 -10.63
C GLU A 50 -12.47 30.60 -11.19
N ALA A 51 -12.36 30.47 -12.51
CA ALA A 51 -11.87 29.24 -13.16
C ALA A 51 -10.39 28.96 -12.85
N LYS A 52 -9.53 29.99 -12.82
CA LYS A 52 -8.11 29.82 -12.43
C LYS A 52 -7.96 29.55 -10.95
N GLU A 53 -8.79 30.17 -10.12
CA GLU A 53 -8.82 29.92 -8.68
C GLU A 53 -9.36 28.52 -8.37
N MET A 54 -10.39 28.05 -9.08
CA MET A 54 -10.88 26.68 -9.04
C MET A 54 -9.82 25.68 -9.51
N TYR A 55 -9.11 25.96 -10.60
CA TYR A 55 -8.00 25.15 -11.07
C TYR A 55 -6.85 25.09 -10.04
N LYS A 56 -6.43 26.25 -9.51
CA LYS A 56 -5.48 26.35 -8.40
C LYS A 56 -5.99 25.56 -7.20
N ASN A 57 -7.28 25.60 -6.87
CA ASN A 57 -7.90 24.85 -5.78
C ASN A 57 -7.97 23.34 -6.04
N LEU A 58 -8.14 22.91 -7.30
CA LEU A 58 -8.12 21.49 -7.68
C LEU A 58 -6.70 20.91 -7.63
N LEU A 59 -5.68 21.74 -7.90
CA LEU A 59 -4.27 21.35 -7.78
C LEU A 59 -3.70 21.54 -6.36
N SER A 60 -4.12 22.58 -5.64
CA SER A 60 -3.68 22.91 -4.27
C SER A 60 -4.37 22.04 -3.24
N LYS A 61 -5.59 21.58 -3.53
CA LYS A 61 -6.18 20.42 -2.84
C LYS A 61 -5.45 19.18 -3.32
N SER A 62 -4.29 18.95 -2.70
CA SER A 62 -3.90 17.59 -2.37
C SER A 62 -5.14 16.80 -1.99
N TYR A 63 -5.29 15.61 -2.55
CA TYR A 63 -6.40 14.67 -2.42
C TYR A 63 -6.62 14.15 -0.98
N HIS A 64 -6.38 14.98 0.04
CA HIS A 64 -6.24 14.62 1.43
C HIS A 64 -7.06 15.52 2.36
N CYS A 65 -8.33 15.80 2.01
CA CYS A 65 -9.35 15.80 3.07
C CYS A 65 -9.73 14.33 3.37
N ARG A 66 -8.73 13.55 3.77
CA ARG A 66 -8.94 12.32 4.52
C ARG A 66 -8.50 12.73 5.91
N THR A 67 -9.33 12.53 6.91
CA THR A 67 -8.98 12.80 8.31
C THR A 67 -7.61 12.22 8.62
N VAL A 68 -6.59 13.09 8.55
CA VAL A 68 -5.23 12.79 8.97
C VAL A 68 -5.34 12.72 10.48
N GLY A 69 -5.28 11.51 11.02
CA GLY A 69 -5.61 11.26 12.42
C GLY A 69 -4.46 11.70 13.33
N GLU A 70 -3.27 11.18 13.07
CA GLU A 70 -2.07 11.43 13.86
C GLU A 70 -0.81 11.38 12.99
N GLU A 71 0.13 12.28 13.25
CA GLU A 71 1.49 12.23 12.68
C GLU A 71 2.37 11.33 13.56
N ILE A 72 2.97 10.30 12.95
CA ILE A 72 3.84 9.34 13.66
C ILE A 72 5.30 9.82 13.61
N SER A 73 5.68 10.46 12.51
CA SER A 73 7.00 11.03 12.25
C SER A 73 6.89 11.98 11.07
N GLN A 74 7.92 12.80 10.83
CA GLN A 74 7.90 13.83 9.78
C GLN A 74 7.41 13.27 8.43
N GLY A 75 6.26 13.76 7.97
CA GLY A 75 5.67 13.37 6.68
C GLY A 75 5.04 11.97 6.65
N THR A 76 4.83 11.36 7.83
CA THR A 76 4.22 10.03 7.98
C THR A 76 3.01 10.10 8.91
N PHE A 77 1.84 9.70 8.40
CA PHE A 77 0.57 9.88 9.08
C PHE A 77 -0.30 8.62 9.09
N VAL A 78 -1.06 8.44 10.17
CA VAL A 78 -2.21 7.53 10.20
C VAL A 78 -3.40 8.18 9.54
N VAL A 79 -4.11 7.42 8.71
CA VAL A 79 -5.27 7.93 7.97
C VAL A 79 -6.52 7.11 8.29
N GLY A 80 -7.57 7.82 8.69
CA GLY A 80 -8.87 7.23 9.06
C GLY A 80 -8.90 6.70 10.49
N SER A 81 -9.90 5.86 10.77
CA SER A 81 -10.21 5.44 12.15
C SER A 81 -9.25 4.38 12.69
N LEU A 82 -8.92 4.54 13.98
CA LEU A 82 -8.26 3.53 14.80
C LEU A 82 -9.30 2.62 15.46
N GLU A 83 -9.25 1.34 15.14
CA GLU A 83 -10.17 0.35 15.68
C GLU A 83 -9.50 -0.42 16.82
N ARG A 84 -10.04 -0.32 18.04
CA ARG A 84 -9.45 -0.94 19.23
C ARG A 84 -9.54 -2.46 19.12
N VAL A 85 -8.41 -3.13 19.34
CA VAL A 85 -8.35 -4.60 19.41
C VAL A 85 -8.55 -5.02 20.87
N TRP A 86 -9.70 -5.64 21.13
CA TRP A 86 -10.03 -6.31 22.38
C TRP A 86 -9.56 -7.78 22.37
N GLU A 87 -9.60 -8.44 23.53
CA GLU A 87 -9.25 -9.87 23.65
C GLU A 87 -10.15 -10.75 22.78
N THR A 88 -11.45 -10.46 22.76
CA THR A 88 -12.47 -11.17 21.97
C THR A 88 -12.53 -10.74 20.50
N SER A 89 -11.68 -9.81 20.07
CA SER A 89 -11.75 -9.24 18.71
C SER A 89 -11.27 -10.24 17.64
N THR A 90 -11.98 -10.30 16.51
CA THR A 90 -11.58 -11.08 15.32
C THR A 90 -10.69 -10.29 14.36
N LEU A 91 -10.31 -9.05 14.71
CA LEU A 91 -9.51 -8.18 13.84
C LEU A 91 -8.08 -8.67 13.64
N MET A 92 -7.59 -9.56 14.51
CA MET A 92 -6.25 -10.16 14.46
C MET A 92 -6.36 -11.67 14.64
N THR A 93 -5.62 -12.43 13.84
CA THR A 93 -5.43 -13.88 14.06
C THR A 93 -4.49 -14.12 15.25
N VAL A 94 -4.44 -15.37 15.72
CA VAL A 94 -3.52 -15.78 16.80
C VAL A 94 -2.06 -15.53 16.40
N ASP A 95 -1.68 -15.91 15.17
CA ASP A 95 -0.32 -15.73 14.66
C ASP A 95 0.07 -14.25 14.54
N GLU A 96 -0.85 -13.40 14.05
CA GLU A 96 -0.61 -11.96 13.97
C GLU A 96 -0.42 -11.35 15.36
N ARG A 97 -1.17 -11.78 16.37
CA ARG A 97 -1.00 -11.31 17.76
C ARG A 97 0.34 -11.77 18.33
N ALA A 98 0.75 -13.00 18.05
CA ALA A 98 2.04 -13.53 18.50
C ALA A 98 3.21 -12.71 17.95
N ILE A 99 3.12 -12.22 16.71
CA ILE A 99 4.13 -11.35 16.08
C ILE A 99 4.25 -10.00 16.81
N VAL A 100 3.13 -9.40 17.24
CA VAL A 100 3.15 -8.13 17.99
C VAL A 100 3.62 -8.35 19.43
N GLY A 101 3.33 -9.51 20.00
CA GLY A 101 3.69 -9.89 21.36
C GLY A 101 2.76 -9.30 22.43
N ALA A 102 3.19 -9.40 23.68
CA ALA A 102 2.40 -8.97 24.83
C ALA A 102 2.37 -7.43 24.95
N VAL A 103 1.19 -6.85 24.76
CA VAL A 103 0.95 -5.40 24.77
C VAL A 103 -0.18 -5.03 25.73
N SER A 104 -0.21 -3.78 26.18
CA SER A 104 -1.30 -3.29 27.04
C SER A 104 -2.53 -2.87 26.23
N LYS A 105 -2.29 -2.13 25.14
CA LYS A 105 -3.32 -1.66 24.23
C LYS A 105 -2.83 -1.78 22.79
N MET A 106 -3.76 -2.02 21.88
CA MET A 106 -3.57 -2.26 20.47
C MET A 106 -4.75 -1.72 19.66
N TRP A 107 -4.45 -1.12 18.51
CA TRP A 107 -5.40 -0.62 17.55
C TRP A 107 -4.97 -1.01 16.15
N ILE A 108 -5.94 -1.23 15.28
CA ILE A 108 -5.72 -1.42 13.85
C ILE A 108 -6.16 -0.17 13.10
N PHE A 109 -5.38 0.20 12.09
CA PHE A 109 -5.77 1.16 11.08
C PHE A 109 -5.51 0.59 9.69
N ARG A 110 -6.17 1.18 8.70
CA ARG A 110 -6.23 0.60 7.35
C ARG A 110 -5.35 1.33 6.35
N ARG A 111 -4.90 2.54 6.66
CA ARG A 111 -4.20 3.41 5.71
C ARG A 111 -3.15 4.28 6.39
N ALA A 112 -2.03 4.48 5.71
CA ALA A 112 -0.95 5.35 6.15
C ALA A 112 -0.51 6.25 5.00
N ILE A 113 -0.14 7.49 5.28
CA ILE A 113 0.62 8.33 4.35
C ILE A 113 2.08 8.25 4.77
N VAL A 114 2.99 7.99 3.83
CA VAL A 114 4.44 7.98 4.07
C VAL A 114 5.09 8.83 2.98
N ASN A 115 5.75 9.93 3.35
CA ASN A 115 6.36 10.88 2.41
C ASN A 115 5.38 11.37 1.33
N GLY A 116 4.13 11.66 1.72
CA GLY A 116 3.07 12.13 0.81
C GLY A 116 2.39 11.05 -0.04
N LEU A 117 2.84 9.79 0.04
CA LEU A 117 2.22 8.66 -0.66
C LEU A 117 1.29 7.88 0.28
N GLU A 118 0.04 7.67 -0.12
CA GLU A 118 -0.90 6.85 0.65
C GLU A 118 -0.75 5.36 0.31
N PHE A 119 -0.56 4.56 1.36
CA PHE A 119 -0.59 3.11 1.32
C PHE A 119 -1.81 2.58 2.08
N GLN A 120 -2.46 1.57 1.52
CA GLN A 120 -3.59 0.88 2.15
C GLN A 120 -3.11 -0.47 2.69
N SER A 121 -3.91 -1.07 3.57
CA SER A 121 -3.76 -2.46 3.97
C SER A 121 -4.74 -3.33 3.20
N ALA A 122 -4.47 -4.63 3.09
CA ALA A 122 -5.37 -5.59 2.45
C ALA A 122 -6.77 -5.64 3.11
N LEU A 123 -6.88 -5.23 4.37
CA LEU A 123 -8.15 -5.11 5.11
C LEU A 123 -9.03 -3.95 4.61
N TYR A 124 -8.49 -3.01 3.84
CA TYR A 124 -9.27 -1.90 3.31
C TYR A 124 -10.18 -2.36 2.16
N LYS A 125 -11.49 -2.08 2.26
CA LYS A 125 -12.45 -2.42 1.20
C LYS A 125 -12.05 -1.69 -0.10
N LYS A 126 -11.71 -2.48 -1.12
CA LYS A 126 -11.29 -1.97 -2.44
C LYS A 126 -12.41 -1.13 -3.05
N THR A 127 -12.16 0.15 -3.20
CA THR A 127 -13.02 1.09 -3.96
C THR A 127 -12.41 1.42 -5.33
N THR A 128 -11.13 1.12 -5.53
CA THR A 128 -10.41 1.34 -6.80
C THR A 128 -9.45 0.19 -7.10
N ALA A 129 -9.22 -0.13 -8.37
CA ALA A 129 -8.36 -1.24 -8.82
C ALA A 129 -6.85 -1.04 -8.55
N ARG A 130 -6.41 0.10 -8.01
CA ARG A 130 -4.99 0.41 -7.76
C ARG A 130 -4.47 -0.38 -6.56
N ASN A 131 -3.53 -1.30 -6.79
CA ASN A 131 -2.84 -1.99 -5.71
C ASN A 131 -1.84 -1.05 -5.02
N ASN A 132 -2.24 -0.48 -3.89
CA ASN A 132 -1.40 0.38 -3.04
C ASN A 132 -1.14 -0.22 -1.65
N PHE A 133 -1.21 -1.55 -1.54
CA PHE A 133 -0.81 -2.28 -0.33
C PHE A 133 0.47 -3.09 -0.52
N THR A 134 1.08 -3.09 -1.71
CA THR A 134 2.44 -3.63 -1.91
C THR A 134 3.49 -2.58 -1.58
N VAL A 135 4.47 -2.94 -0.75
CA VAL A 135 5.52 -2.05 -0.24
C VAL A 135 6.91 -2.65 -0.41
N ILE A 136 7.91 -1.78 -0.45
CA ILE A 136 9.33 -2.13 -0.33
C ILE A 136 9.76 -1.85 1.10
N PHE A 137 10.45 -2.78 1.73
CA PHE A 137 10.98 -2.60 3.07
C PHE A 137 12.41 -3.13 3.17
N HIS A 138 13.20 -2.51 4.05
CA HIS A 138 14.60 -2.87 4.26
C HIS A 138 14.72 -3.78 5.49
N ARG A 139 15.39 -4.93 5.33
CA ARG A 139 15.65 -5.87 6.44
C ARG A 139 16.92 -6.66 6.18
N ASN A 140 17.78 -6.77 7.19
CA ASN A 140 19.06 -7.48 7.12
C ASN A 140 19.94 -7.00 5.96
N GLY A 141 20.05 -5.68 5.77
CA GLY A 141 20.87 -5.09 4.71
C GLY A 141 20.33 -5.23 3.29
N LYS A 142 19.11 -5.76 3.10
CA LYS A 142 18.52 -6.02 1.77
C LYS A 142 17.11 -5.44 1.66
N ASN A 143 16.76 -5.06 0.44
CA ASN A 143 15.39 -4.69 0.09
C ASN A 143 14.54 -5.93 -0.13
N HIS A 144 13.35 -5.92 0.44
CA HIS A 144 12.34 -6.95 0.29
C HIS A 144 11.03 -6.29 -0.16
N TYR A 145 10.17 -7.10 -0.75
CA TYR A 145 8.85 -6.68 -1.21
C TYR A 145 7.80 -7.45 -0.43
N GLY A 146 6.66 -6.83 -0.16
CA GLY A 146 5.60 -7.49 0.58
C GLY A 146 4.27 -6.79 0.44
N SER A 147 3.21 -7.48 0.82
CA SER A 147 1.84 -6.95 0.88
C SER A 147 1.47 -6.64 2.32
N VAL A 148 1.09 -5.40 2.59
CA VAL A 148 0.60 -4.95 3.90
C VAL A 148 -0.76 -5.58 4.15
N LEU A 149 -0.83 -6.43 5.17
CA LEU A 149 -2.08 -7.04 5.62
C LEU A 149 -2.87 -6.06 6.49
N LYS A 150 -2.20 -5.49 7.51
CA LYS A 150 -2.78 -4.62 8.54
C LYS A 150 -1.73 -3.62 9.02
N TYR A 151 -2.17 -2.44 9.43
CA TYR A 151 -1.34 -1.56 10.24
C TYR A 151 -1.77 -1.64 11.69
N VAL A 152 -0.80 -1.64 12.60
CA VAL A 152 -1.02 -1.81 14.03
C VAL A 152 -0.33 -0.69 14.78
N LYS A 153 -1.09 -0.05 15.67
CA LYS A 153 -0.59 0.81 16.73
C LYS A 153 -0.69 0.05 18.05
N TYR A 154 0.36 0.03 18.86
CA TYR A 154 0.29 -0.62 20.17
C TYR A 154 1.08 0.13 21.25
N ALA A 155 0.60 -0.01 22.49
CA ALA A 155 1.27 0.44 23.70
C ALA A 155 1.96 -0.76 24.35
N VAL A 156 3.22 -0.61 24.72
CA VAL A 156 3.93 -1.67 25.47
C VAL A 156 3.24 -1.98 26.79
N LYS A 157 3.45 -3.19 27.31
CA LYS A 157 3.00 -3.56 28.66
C LYS A 157 3.94 -2.91 29.69
N CYS A 158 3.39 -2.31 30.74
CA CYS A 158 4.20 -1.82 31.84
C CYS A 158 4.86 -2.99 32.59
N THR A 159 6.17 -2.94 32.76
CA THR A 159 6.96 -3.98 33.44
C THR A 159 7.37 -3.60 34.87
N ARG A 160 7.01 -2.39 35.34
CA ARG A 160 7.31 -1.95 36.71
C ARG A 160 6.56 -2.85 37.70
N MET A 161 7.28 -3.45 38.65
CA MET A 161 6.69 -4.34 39.66
C MET A 161 5.57 -3.66 40.47
N SER A 162 5.75 -2.39 40.84
CA SER A 162 4.72 -1.60 41.53
C SER A 162 3.43 -1.45 40.73
N CYS A 163 3.50 -1.51 39.39
CA CYS A 163 2.33 -1.46 38.52
C CYS A 163 1.69 -2.83 38.27
N ALA A 164 2.46 -3.92 38.40
CA ALA A 164 1.93 -5.28 38.24
C ALA A 164 0.92 -5.64 39.34
N GLN A 165 1.08 -5.08 40.55
CA GLN A 165 0.20 -5.27 41.69
C GLN A 165 -1.06 -4.40 41.64
N LEU A 166 -1.12 -3.39 40.75
CA LEU A 166 -2.23 -2.42 40.68
C LEU A 166 -3.45 -2.89 39.87
N HIS A 167 -3.56 -4.20 39.56
CA HIS A 167 -4.71 -4.82 38.86
C HIS A 167 -5.28 -3.98 37.71
N GLY A 168 -4.42 -3.52 36.79
CA GLY A 168 -4.84 -2.79 35.59
C GLY A 168 -4.93 -1.27 35.72
N ARG A 169 -4.62 -0.67 36.88
CA ARG A 169 -4.61 0.80 37.08
C ARG A 169 -3.21 1.41 36.98
N CYS A 170 -2.46 1.04 35.95
CA CYS A 170 -1.17 1.68 35.68
C CYS A 170 -1.39 3.04 35.00
N SER A 171 -0.89 4.11 35.62
CA SER A 171 -0.92 5.49 35.08
C SER A 171 0.37 5.89 34.37
N CYS A 172 1.32 4.95 34.17
CA CYS A 172 2.56 5.25 33.47
C CYS A 172 2.29 5.69 32.03
N THR A 173 3.00 6.73 31.59
CA THR A 173 3.12 7.07 30.18
C THR A 173 3.98 6.01 29.50
N LEU A 174 3.35 5.16 28.69
CA LEU A 174 4.02 4.06 27.99
C LEU A 174 4.26 4.45 26.52
N PRO A 175 5.40 4.08 25.93
CA PRO A 175 5.67 4.36 24.52
C PRO A 175 4.68 3.64 23.62
N MET A 176 4.32 4.32 22.52
CA MET A 176 3.49 3.81 21.44
C MET A 176 4.37 3.46 20.25
N TYR A 177 4.06 2.35 19.59
CA TYR A 177 4.74 1.89 18.39
C TYR A 177 3.76 1.67 17.25
N TYR A 178 4.26 1.83 16.03
CA TYR A 178 3.49 1.73 14.80
C TYR A 178 4.21 0.79 13.84
N ILE A 179 3.52 -0.27 13.44
CA ILE A 179 4.06 -1.31 12.57
C ILE A 179 3.06 -1.65 11.45
N ALA A 180 3.59 -2.12 10.34
CA ALA A 180 2.85 -2.82 9.30
C ALA A 180 3.09 -4.32 9.46
N LEU A 181 2.01 -5.11 9.49
CA LEU A 181 2.09 -6.56 9.31
C LEU A 181 2.14 -6.84 7.81
N VAL A 182 3.26 -7.41 7.35
CA VAL A 182 3.56 -7.57 5.93
C VAL A 182 3.73 -9.06 5.63
N LYS A 183 3.02 -9.55 4.61
CA LYS A 183 3.27 -10.86 4.03
C LYS A 183 4.30 -10.72 2.92
N LYS A 184 5.44 -11.37 3.06
CA LYS A 184 6.57 -11.20 2.14
C LYS A 184 6.22 -11.74 0.75
N LEU A 185 6.68 -11.06 -0.30
CA LEU A 185 6.63 -11.56 -1.66
C LEU A 185 7.92 -12.34 -1.96
N ALA A 186 7.75 -13.60 -2.35
CA ALA A 186 8.81 -14.49 -2.81
C ALA A 186 8.76 -14.64 -4.33
N ARG A 187 9.89 -14.99 -4.94
CA ARG A 187 9.91 -15.35 -6.36
C ARG A 187 9.12 -16.64 -6.56
N HIS A 188 8.23 -16.64 -7.53
CA HIS A 188 7.50 -17.85 -7.91
C HIS A 188 8.47 -18.87 -8.55
N THR A 189 8.27 -20.16 -8.31
CA THR A 189 9.11 -21.24 -8.88
C THR A 189 9.06 -21.26 -10.40
N CYS A 190 7.86 -21.18 -10.97
CA CYS A 190 7.64 -20.97 -12.40
C CYS A 190 7.75 -19.48 -12.72
N GLN A 191 8.83 -19.06 -13.38
CA GLN A 191 8.91 -17.72 -13.97
C GLN A 191 8.21 -17.68 -15.34
N LEU A 192 7.97 -16.47 -15.84
CA LEU A 192 7.33 -16.29 -17.15
C LEU A 192 8.16 -17.00 -18.23
N PRO A 193 7.52 -17.80 -19.12
CA PRO A 193 8.23 -18.56 -20.13
C PRO A 193 8.93 -17.63 -21.12
N SER A 194 10.11 -18.05 -21.57
CA SER A 194 10.79 -17.47 -22.71
C SER A 194 10.09 -17.90 -23.99
N TYR A 195 9.34 -16.99 -24.63
CA TYR A 195 8.72 -17.28 -25.92
C TYR A 195 9.69 -16.99 -27.07
N GLN A 196 9.71 -17.91 -28.05
CA GLN A 196 10.53 -17.93 -29.26
C GLN A 196 10.75 -16.53 -29.87
N GLY A 197 11.96 -15.98 -29.73
CA GLY A 197 12.39 -14.76 -30.43
C GLY A 197 11.86 -13.42 -29.88
N MET A 198 10.93 -13.41 -28.92
CA MET A 198 10.48 -12.16 -28.29
C MET A 198 11.46 -11.74 -27.17
N GLN A 199 11.89 -10.47 -27.18
CA GLN A 199 12.65 -9.91 -26.05
C GLN A 199 11.80 -9.99 -24.77
N ILE A 200 12.14 -10.95 -23.92
CA ILE A 200 11.56 -11.05 -22.58
C ILE A 200 11.94 -9.79 -21.83
N VAL A 201 10.94 -9.13 -21.27
CA VAL A 201 11.11 -8.05 -20.32
C VAL A 201 11.76 -8.63 -19.05
N ARG A 202 13.10 -8.72 -19.03
CA ARG A 202 13.89 -9.39 -17.97
C ARG A 202 13.63 -8.83 -16.56
N HIS A 203 13.11 -7.61 -16.48
CA HIS A 203 12.82 -6.90 -15.23
C HIS A 203 11.45 -7.27 -14.61
N ILE A 204 10.56 -7.96 -15.32
CA ILE A 204 9.29 -8.45 -14.76
C ILE A 204 9.53 -9.83 -14.15
N LYS A 205 9.26 -9.97 -12.84
CA LYS A 205 9.38 -11.23 -12.11
C LYS A 205 8.03 -11.65 -11.58
N ARG A 206 7.67 -12.92 -11.80
CA ARG A 206 6.48 -13.50 -11.18
C ARG A 206 6.78 -13.73 -9.70
N VAL A 207 5.88 -13.25 -8.85
CA VAL A 207 5.98 -13.38 -7.40
C VAL A 207 4.79 -14.15 -6.84
N THR A 208 4.99 -14.76 -5.68
CA THR A 208 3.94 -15.36 -4.85
C THR A 208 4.04 -14.80 -3.43
N LEU A 209 2.97 -14.90 -2.65
CA LEU A 209 3.02 -14.60 -1.23
C LEU A 209 3.73 -15.76 -0.52
N ALA A 210 4.77 -15.44 0.25
CA ALA A 210 5.38 -16.39 1.18
C ALA A 210 4.48 -16.56 2.40
N ASP A 211 4.59 -17.68 3.13
CA ASP A 211 3.68 -17.96 4.25
C ASP A 211 3.91 -17.03 5.46
N ASP A 212 5.15 -16.59 5.66
CA ASP A 212 5.53 -15.82 6.84
C ASP A 212 5.00 -14.37 6.80
N ILE A 213 4.38 -13.98 7.91
CA ILE A 213 4.02 -12.60 8.22
C ILE A 213 5.12 -12.00 9.08
N ILE A 214 5.49 -10.75 8.81
CA ILE A 214 6.51 -10.04 9.56
C ILE A 214 6.01 -8.68 10.02
N ALA A 215 6.50 -8.20 11.16
CA ALA A 215 6.32 -6.82 11.58
C ALA A 215 7.39 -5.93 10.97
N VAL A 216 6.97 -4.84 10.31
CA VAL A 216 7.84 -3.81 9.74
C VAL A 216 7.50 -2.48 10.41
N PRO A 217 8.44 -1.81 11.09
CA PRO A 217 8.20 -0.48 11.64
C PRO A 217 7.80 0.53 10.57
N ILE A 218 6.83 1.39 10.88
CA ILE A 218 6.47 2.51 10.02
C ILE A 218 7.38 3.68 10.39
N HIS A 219 8.61 3.65 9.87
CA HIS A 219 9.53 4.78 9.96
C HIS A 219 9.81 5.33 8.56
N PRO A 220 10.11 6.63 8.43
CA PRO A 220 10.66 7.13 7.18
C PRO A 220 12.00 6.42 6.97
N SER A 221 12.17 5.76 5.82
CA SER A 221 13.51 5.38 5.41
C SER A 221 14.33 6.66 5.33
N LYS A 222 15.43 6.75 6.08
CA LYS A 222 16.43 7.77 5.84
C LYS A 222 16.81 7.62 4.36
N ARG A 223 16.44 8.59 3.52
CA ARG A 223 17.09 8.72 2.22
C ARG A 223 18.56 8.96 2.56
N ASN A 224 19.42 8.00 2.26
CA ASN A 224 20.84 8.31 2.16
C ASN A 224 20.94 9.30 1.00
N VAL A 225 21.19 10.56 1.35
CA VAL A 225 21.62 11.60 0.42
C VAL A 225 23.01 11.25 -0.05
#